data_AF-R9JMW9-F1
#
_entry.id   AF-R9JMW9-F1
#
_cell.length_a   1.000
_cell.length_b   1.000
_cell.length_c   1.000
_cell.angle_alpha   90.00
_cell.angle_beta   90.00
_cell.angle_gamma   90.00
#
_symmetry.space_group_name_H-M   'P 1'
#
loop_
_entity.id
_entity.type
_entity.pdbx_description
1 polymer ?
#
loop_
_entity_poly.entity_id
_entity_poly.type
_entity_poly.pdbx_seq_one_letter_code
_entity_poly.pdbx_strand_id
1 'polypeptide(L)'
;MYEGKRVIGGGAIRRYDDETIELKRVFVHTEYQGRGIGSRIVSLLMEWAVELGYKKMVLETGELLAESCAVYKRLGFQVIPNYGPYEDMPESLCMAKDLKSGRRADAG
;
A
#
# COMPACT_ATOMS: atom_id res chain seq x y z
N MET A 1 -11.30 -3.47 -6.76
CA MET A 1 -12.16 -4.45 -6.08
C MET A 1 -13.59 -4.21 -6.46
N TYR A 2 -14.36 -5.27 -6.70
CA TYR A 2 -15.77 -5.20 -7.08
C TYR A 2 -16.62 -6.07 -6.17
N GLU A 3 -17.87 -5.66 -5.94
CA GLU A 3 -18.97 -6.50 -5.45
C GLU A 3 -20.04 -6.54 -6.54
N GLY A 4 -20.20 -7.70 -7.19
CA GLY A 4 -20.98 -7.80 -8.42
C GLY A 4 -20.42 -6.87 -9.50
N LYS A 5 -21.23 -5.89 -9.95
CA LYS A 5 -20.83 -4.88 -10.95
C LYS A 5 -20.34 -3.56 -10.35
N ARG A 6 -20.36 -3.42 -9.02
CA ARG A 6 -20.04 -2.17 -8.33
C ARG A 6 -18.58 -2.12 -7.92
N VAL A 7 -17.90 -1.01 -8.20
CA VAL A 7 -16.56 -0.73 -7.65
C VAL A 7 -16.72 -0.42 -6.16
N ILE A 8 -16.00 -1.15 -5.31
CA ILE A 8 -16.07 -0.99 -3.83
C ILE A 8 -14.76 -0.46 -3.23
N GLY A 9 -13.70 -0.42 -4.02
CA GLY A 9 -12.39 0.09 -3.60
C GLY A 9 -11.31 -0.17 -4.65
N GLY A 10 -10.19 0.51 -4.51
CA GLY A 10 -9.07 0.42 -5.43
C GLY A 10 -7.80 1.00 -4.85
N GLY A 11 -6.73 0.92 -5.63
CA GLY A 11 -5.41 1.45 -5.31
C GLY A 11 -4.53 1.39 -6.54
N ALA A 12 -3.39 2.06 -6.49
CA ALA A 12 -2.42 2.11 -7.56
C ALA A 12 -1.00 2.00 -7.02
N ILE A 13 -0.08 1.60 -7.88
CA ILE A 13 1.35 1.60 -7.64
C ILE A 13 2.05 2.42 -8.74
N ARG A 14 3.08 3.17 -8.39
CA ARG A 14 3.86 4.00 -9.31
C ARG A 14 5.35 3.77 -9.04
N ARG A 15 6.16 3.61 -10.08
CA ARG A 15 7.63 3.56 -9.94
C ARG A 15 8.13 4.80 -9.18
N TYR A 16 8.96 4.58 -8.17
CA TYR A 16 9.67 5.64 -7.45
C TYR A 16 11.12 5.72 -7.90
N ASP A 17 11.83 4.59 -7.85
CA ASP A 17 13.19 4.42 -8.37
C ASP A 17 13.36 3.02 -8.99
N ASP A 18 14.59 2.50 -9.11
CA ASP A 18 14.89 1.20 -9.71
C ASP A 18 14.48 0.00 -8.82
N GLU A 19 14.42 0.20 -7.50
CA GLU A 19 14.13 -0.87 -6.53
C GLU A 19 12.87 -0.60 -5.70
N THR A 20 12.36 0.63 -5.74
CA THR A 20 11.26 1.12 -4.92
C THR A 20 10.03 1.47 -5.77
N ILE A 21 8.88 1.01 -5.29
CA ILE A 21 7.57 1.40 -5.83
C ILE A 21 6.76 2.14 -4.78
N GLU A 22 5.96 3.10 -5.22
CA GLU A 22 5.13 3.93 -4.37
C GLU A 22 3.66 3.50 -4.47
N LEU A 23 3.06 3.17 -3.33
CA LEU A 23 1.63 2.91 -3.20
C LEU A 23 0.86 4.24 -3.18
N LYS A 24 -0.19 4.33 -3.98
CA LYS A 24 -0.97 5.55 -4.17
C LYS A 24 -2.47 5.28 -4.25
N ARG A 25 -3.26 6.29 -3.88
CA ARG A 25 -4.70 6.39 -4.16
C ARG A 25 -5.50 5.16 -3.69
N VAL A 26 -5.14 4.61 -2.53
CA VAL A 26 -5.90 3.51 -1.92
C VAL A 26 -7.19 4.06 -1.35
N PHE A 27 -8.32 3.45 -1.70
CA PHE A 27 -9.62 3.83 -1.18
C PHE A 27 -10.55 2.61 -1.04
N VAL A 28 -11.48 2.72 -0.09
CA VAL A 28 -12.61 1.80 0.08
C VAL A 28 -13.84 2.67 0.29
N HIS A 29 -14.92 2.41 -0.46
CA HIS A 29 -16.19 3.11 -0.28
C HIS A 29 -16.69 2.93 1.16
N THR A 30 -17.19 4.00 1.79
CA THR A 30 -17.51 4.06 3.22
C THR A 30 -18.42 2.93 3.70
N GLU A 31 -19.44 2.55 2.92
CA GLU A 31 -20.36 1.45 3.25
C GLU A 31 -19.70 0.05 3.29
N TYR A 32 -18.48 -0.06 2.75
CA TYR A 32 -17.68 -1.28 2.65
C TYR A 32 -16.45 -1.28 3.57
N GLN A 33 -16.21 -0.21 4.32
CA GLN A 33 -15.10 -0.13 5.28
C GLN A 33 -15.28 -1.10 6.46
N GLY A 34 -14.20 -1.37 7.19
CA GLY A 34 -14.20 -2.34 8.29
C GLY A 34 -14.23 -3.83 7.88
N ARG A 35 -14.37 -4.15 6.58
CA ARG A 35 -14.46 -5.51 6.06
C ARG A 35 -13.13 -6.11 5.56
N GLY A 36 -12.00 -5.49 5.89
CA GLY A 36 -10.67 -5.93 5.46
C GLY A 36 -10.33 -5.70 3.97
N ILE A 37 -11.18 -5.00 3.21
CA ILE A 37 -10.98 -4.75 1.78
C ILE A 37 -9.71 -3.95 1.50
N GLY A 38 -9.43 -2.91 2.31
CA GLY A 38 -8.21 -2.10 2.16
C GLY A 38 -6.96 -2.95 2.30
N SER A 39 -6.90 -3.84 3.29
CA SER A 39 -5.78 -4.76 3.47
C SER A 39 -5.61 -5.69 2.27
N ARG A 40 -6.71 -6.20 1.70
CA ARG A 40 -6.66 -7.05 0.50
C ARG A 40 -6.16 -6.29 -0.73
N ILE A 41 -6.58 -5.04 -0.93
CA ILE A 41 -6.09 -4.19 -2.02
C ILE A 41 -4.57 -4.03 -1.92
N VAL A 42 -4.07 -3.64 -0.74
CA VAL A 42 -2.64 -3.39 -0.55
C VAL A 42 -1.83 -4.67 -0.69
N SER A 43 -2.31 -5.81 -0.18
CA SER A 43 -1.64 -7.11 -0.39
C SER A 43 -1.49 -7.47 -1.87
N LEU A 44 -2.55 -7.32 -2.67
CA LEU A 44 -2.49 -7.58 -4.11
C LEU A 44 -1.49 -6.65 -4.82
N LEU A 45 -1.44 -5.38 -4.43
CA LEU A 45 -0.48 -4.42 -4.99
C LEU A 45 0.97 -4.73 -4.58
N MET A 46 1.19 -5.26 -3.36
CA MET A 46 2.51 -5.75 -2.94
C MET A 46 2.94 -6.99 -3.72
N GLU A 47 2.02 -7.92 -3.98
CA GLU A 47 2.28 -9.10 -4.83
C GLU A 47 2.69 -8.66 -6.25
N TRP A 48 1.94 -7.74 -6.86
CA TRP A 48 2.30 -7.19 -8.17
C TRP A 48 3.63 -6.44 -8.15
N ALA A 49 3.93 -5.68 -7.10
CA ALA A 49 5.22 -5.02 -6.96
C ALA A 49 6.40 -6.02 -6.94
N VAL A 50 6.24 -7.15 -6.23
CA VAL A 50 7.22 -8.24 -6.22
C VAL A 50 7.36 -8.87 -7.61
N GLU A 51 6.25 -9.14 -8.30
CA GLU A 51 6.26 -9.71 -9.66
C GLU A 51 6.93 -8.78 -10.68
N LEU A 52 6.83 -7.47 -10.48
CA LEU A 52 7.51 -6.44 -11.28
C LEU A 52 8.99 -6.26 -10.91
N GLY A 53 9.50 -6.97 -9.89
CA GLY A 53 10.91 -6.96 -9.50
C GLY A 53 11.29 -5.89 -8.45
N TYR A 54 10.32 -5.17 -7.89
CA TYR A 54 10.60 -4.19 -6.84
C TYR A 54 10.89 -4.86 -5.50
N LYS A 55 11.82 -4.27 -4.74
CA LYS A 55 12.29 -4.78 -3.45
C LYS A 55 11.72 -4.01 -2.27
N LYS A 56 11.19 -2.81 -2.51
CA LYS A 56 10.67 -1.92 -1.48
C LYS A 56 9.38 -1.27 -1.93
N MET A 57 8.42 -1.15 -1.03
CA MET A 57 7.24 -0.33 -1.21
C MET A 57 7.25 0.83 -0.22
N VAL A 58 7.02 2.03 -0.72
CA VAL A 58 6.83 3.24 0.09
C VAL A 58 5.43 3.79 -0.10
N LEU A 59 4.95 4.55 0.88
CA LEU A 59 3.72 5.31 0.78
C LEU A 59 3.85 6.59 1.58
N GLU A 60 3.02 7.55 1.23
CA GLU A 60 2.73 8.72 2.05
C GLU A 60 1.23 8.70 2.35
N THR A 61 0.89 9.13 3.55
CA THR A 61 -0.48 9.40 3.98
C THR A 61 -0.48 10.63 4.88
N GLY A 62 -1.52 11.46 4.80
CA GLY A 62 -1.70 12.54 5.76
C GLY A 62 -1.89 11.99 7.17
N GLU A 63 -1.32 12.66 8.18
CA GLU A 63 -1.33 12.23 9.58
C GLU A 63 -2.76 12.01 10.13
N LEU A 64 -3.75 12.72 9.58
CA LEU A 64 -5.18 12.63 9.94
C LEU A 64 -5.87 11.33 9.47
N LEU A 65 -5.23 10.51 8.62
CA LEU A 65 -5.80 9.27 8.08
C LEU A 65 -5.48 8.05 8.96
N ALA A 66 -5.77 8.15 10.27
CA ALA A 66 -5.44 7.14 11.29
C ALA A 66 -5.91 5.71 10.93
N GLU A 67 -7.09 5.55 10.32
CA GLU A 67 -7.60 4.24 9.91
C GLU A 67 -6.75 3.60 8.79
N SER A 68 -6.23 4.40 7.86
CA SER A 68 -5.32 3.93 6.82
C SER A 68 -3.99 3.50 7.41
N CYS A 69 -3.48 4.25 8.39
CA CYS A 69 -2.25 3.90 9.11
C CYS A 69 -2.34 2.52 9.80
N ALA A 70 -3.50 2.17 10.36
CA ALA A 70 -3.69 0.86 10.98
C ALA A 70 -3.61 -0.30 9.96
N VAL A 71 -4.13 -0.10 8.74
CA VAL A 71 -4.00 -1.08 7.65
C VAL A 71 -2.53 -1.30 7.29
N TYR A 72 -1.78 -0.22 7.08
CA TYR A 72 -0.37 -0.31 6.69
C TYR A 72 0.49 -0.95 7.80
N LYS A 73 0.31 -0.53 9.06
CA LYS A 73 1.02 -1.14 10.21
C LYS A 73 0.75 -2.63 10.32
N ARG A 74 -0.51 -3.08 10.16
CA ARG A 74 -0.86 -4.51 10.19
C ARG A 74 -0.18 -5.30 9.07
N LEU A 75 0.00 -4.69 7.91
CA LEU A 75 0.73 -5.29 6.78
C LEU A 75 2.26 -5.21 6.95
N GLY A 76 2.75 -4.66 8.05
CA GLY A 76 4.15 -4.59 8.40
C GLY A 76 4.91 -3.45 7.71
N PHE A 77 4.20 -2.39 7.30
CA PHE A 77 4.85 -1.11 7.00
C PHE A 77 5.32 -0.45 8.30
N GLN A 78 6.48 0.18 8.23
CA GLN A 78 7.09 0.94 9.32
C GLN A 78 7.12 2.42 8.96
N VAL A 79 6.95 3.30 9.94
CA VAL A 79 7.14 4.74 9.75
C VAL A 79 8.61 5.01 9.42
N ILE A 80 8.85 5.87 8.45
CA ILE A 80 10.19 6.32 8.03
C ILE A 80 10.23 7.85 8.00
N PRO A 81 11.41 8.48 7.92
CA PRO A 81 11.49 9.89 7.55
C PRO A 81 10.72 10.17 6.25
N ASN A 82 10.14 11.36 6.15
CA ASN A 82 9.50 11.77 4.92
C ASN A 82 10.52 11.81 3.77
N TYR A 83 10.06 11.50 2.56
CA TYR A 83 10.92 11.32 1.39
C TYR A 83 10.43 12.12 0.19
N GLY A 84 11.37 12.46 -0.69
CA GLY A 84 11.07 13.11 -1.97
C GLY A 84 10.26 14.39 -1.76
N PRO A 85 9.09 14.55 -2.41
CA PRO A 85 8.31 15.79 -2.33
C PRO A 85 7.72 16.05 -0.93
N TYR A 86 7.84 15.11 0.00
CA TYR A 86 7.25 15.18 1.34
C TYR A 86 8.26 15.52 2.44
N GLU A 87 9.56 15.62 2.13
CA GLU A 87 10.65 15.77 3.12
C GLU A 87 10.40 16.92 4.11
N ASP A 88 9.90 18.05 3.62
CA ASP A 88 9.64 19.25 4.42
C ASP A 88 8.16 19.42 4.81
N MET A 89 7.32 18.39 4.67
CA MET A 89 5.90 18.42 4.98
C MET A 89 5.62 17.70 6.31
N PRO A 90 5.62 18.40 7.47
CA PRO A 90 5.46 17.77 8.78
C PRO A 90 4.11 17.06 8.97
N GLU A 91 3.08 17.44 8.22
CA GLU A 91 1.76 16.81 8.21
C GLU A 91 1.70 15.48 7.42
N SER A 92 2.77 15.16 6.69
CA SER A 92 2.90 13.90 5.98
C SER A 92 3.46 12.81 6.88
N LEU A 93 2.88 11.62 6.80
CA LEU A 93 3.37 10.42 7.44
C LEU A 93 3.81 9.42 6.37
N CYS A 94 5.12 9.32 6.18
CA CYS A 94 5.69 8.34 5.27
C CYS A 94 5.91 6.98 5.93
N MET A 95 5.64 5.91 5.18
CA MET A 95 5.87 4.54 5.63
C MET A 95 6.53 3.70 4.54
N ALA A 96 7.30 2.69 4.95
CA ALA A 96 7.96 1.77 4.03
C ALA A 96 7.86 0.32 4.49
N LYS A 97 7.97 -0.59 3.52
CA LYS A 97 8.07 -2.03 3.75
C LYS A 97 9.01 -2.65 2.72
N ASP A 98 9.95 -3.47 3.20
CA ASP A 98 10.72 -4.35 2.33
C ASP A 98 9.82 -5.48 1.82
N LEU A 99 9.81 -5.64 0.50
CA LEU A 99 9.07 -6.68 -0.20
C LEU A 99 9.95 -7.92 -0.28
N LYS A 100 9.50 -9.00 0.34
CA LYS A 100 10.15 -10.30 0.19
C LYS A 100 9.58 -10.97 -1.04
N SER A 101 10.45 -11.57 -1.86
CA SER A 101 9.98 -12.52 -2.87
C SER A 101 9.24 -13.66 -2.16
N GLY A 102 7.92 -13.70 -2.30
CA GLY A 102 7.16 -14.88 -1.88
C GLY A 102 7.67 -16.06 -2.70
N ARG A 103 8.17 -17.12 -2.05
CA ARG A 103 8.20 -18.43 -2.70
C ARG A 103 6.76 -18.70 -3.12
N ARG A 104 6.49 -18.80 -4.42
CA ARG A 104 5.27 -19.46 -4.88
C ARG A 104 5.32 -20.85 -4.27
N ALA A 105 4.36 -21.19 -3.42
CA ALA A 105 4.08 -22.58 -3.17
C ALA A 105 3.57 -23.12 -4.51
N ASP A 106 4.37 -23.95 -5.16
CA ASP A 106 3.95 -24.67 -6.35
C ASP A 106 2.66 -25.42 -6.00
N ALA A 107 1.56 -25.01 -6.63
CA ALA A 107 0.35 -25.83 -6.65
C ALA A 107 0.63 -26.99 -7.61
N GLY A 108 1.11 -28.10 -7.04
CA GLY A 108 1.11 -29.43 -7.65
C GLY A 108 -0.23 -30.13 -7.46
#